data_AF-A0A3L7N7Z5-F1
#
_entry.id   AF-A0A3L7N7Z5-F1
#
_cell.length_a   1.000
_cell.length_b   1.000
_cell.length_c   1.000
_cell.angle_alpha   90.00
_cell.angle_beta   90.00
_cell.angle_gamma   90.00
#
_symmetry.space_group_name_H-M   'P 1'
#
loop_
_entity.id
_entity.type
_entity.pdbx_description
1 polymer ?
#
loop_
_entity_poly.entity_id
_entity_poly.type
_entity_poly.pdbx_seq_one_letter_code
_entity_poly.pdbx_strand_id
1 'polypeptide(L)'
;MDLTIPVCIETAAAAAPGKPPEYAVRPLFFDAPVMTSPTLQAAINKLTHKVREMLVELDKIQRHDTLAAWTLNPEIETKRCEIRIEVSKQTARLKLLLVTMKRFDRRIAFTPSFPDVWFEILPDQQPEERLAEAITEHLRKQAKEGHADEIESLVSTR
;
A
#
# COMPACT_ATOMS: atom_id res chain seq x y z
N MET A 1 -1.63 -16.75 20.98
CA MET A 1 -2.57 -15.83 20.30
C MET A 1 -2.37 -16.02 18.82
N ASP A 2 -3.42 -16.41 18.11
CA ASP A 2 -3.37 -16.56 16.66
C ASP A 2 -3.90 -15.27 16.05
N LEU A 3 -3.06 -14.62 15.25
CA LEU A 3 -3.37 -13.36 14.60
C LEU A 3 -3.14 -13.50 13.10
N THR A 4 -4.14 -13.11 12.31
CA THR A 4 -4.06 -13.09 10.85
C THR A 4 -3.86 -11.66 10.39
N ILE A 5 -2.77 -11.40 9.67
CA ILE A 5 -2.41 -10.07 9.18
C ILE A 5 -2.31 -10.14 7.65
N PRO A 6 -3.09 -9.34 6.91
CA PRO A 6 -2.92 -9.22 5.46
C PRO A 6 -1.54 -8.63 5.12
N VAL A 7 -0.89 -9.18 4.09
CA VAL A 7 0.45 -8.78 3.66
C VAL A 7 0.40 -8.29 2.22
N CYS A 8 1.06 -7.16 1.96
CA CYS A 8 1.34 -6.68 0.61
C CYS A 8 2.66 -7.28 0.13
N ILE A 9 2.66 -7.82 -1.10
CA ILE A 9 3.84 -8.39 -1.75
C ILE A 9 4.10 -7.60 -3.02
N GLU A 10 5.29 -7.01 -3.11
CA GLU A 10 5.76 -6.31 -4.28
C GLU A 10 6.98 -7.06 -4.86
N THR A 11 7.04 -7.15 -6.19
CA THR A 11 8.18 -7.74 -6.89
C THR A 11 8.89 -6.65 -7.68
N ALA A 12 10.13 -6.34 -7.30
CA ALA A 12 10.96 -5.51 -8.15
C ALA A 12 11.46 -6.33 -9.33
N ALA A 13 11.39 -5.76 -10.54
CA ALA A 13 12.05 -6.34 -11.70
C ALA A 13 13.55 -6.48 -11.41
N ALA A 14 14.20 -7.48 -12.02
CA ALA A 14 15.63 -7.67 -11.88
C ALA A 14 16.37 -6.38 -12.24
N ALA A 15 17.06 -5.77 -11.26
CA ALA A 15 17.75 -4.50 -11.43
C ALA A 15 18.90 -4.56 -12.47
N ALA A 16 19.35 -5.76 -12.84
CA ALA A 16 20.36 -6.01 -13.87
C ALA A 16 20.18 -7.42 -14.48
N PRO A 17 20.66 -7.67 -15.71
CA PRO A 17 20.67 -8.99 -16.31
C PRO A 17 21.38 -9.99 -15.39
N GLY A 18 20.70 -11.06 -14.99
CA GLY A 18 21.25 -12.12 -14.13
C GLY A 18 21.09 -11.93 -12.62
N LYS A 19 20.52 -10.81 -12.14
CA LYS A 19 20.15 -10.67 -10.72
C LYS A 19 18.74 -11.25 -10.51
N PRO A 20 18.50 -12.12 -9.51
CA PRO A 20 17.15 -12.61 -9.24
C PRO A 20 16.22 -11.47 -8.83
N PRO A 21 14.90 -11.59 -9.12
CA PRO A 21 13.92 -10.60 -8.65
C PRO A 21 13.97 -10.52 -7.13
N GLU A 22 13.81 -9.31 -6.60
CA GLU A 22 13.73 -9.08 -5.16
C GLU A 22 12.27 -8.92 -4.76
N TYR A 23 11.85 -9.73 -3.79
CA TYR A 23 10.54 -9.63 -3.18
C TYR A 23 10.63 -8.65 -2.02
N ALA A 24 9.74 -7.67 -1.97
CA ALA A 24 9.48 -6.83 -0.82
C ALA A 24 8.12 -7.21 -0.22
N VAL A 25 8.08 -7.42 1.09
CA VAL A 25 6.85 -7.76 1.80
C VAL A 25 6.67 -6.85 3.00
N ARG A 26 5.43 -6.45 3.27
CA ARG A 26 5.06 -5.63 4.42
C ARG A 26 3.61 -5.87 4.84
N PRO A 27 3.22 -5.56 6.09
CA PRO A 27 1.82 -5.60 6.48
C PRO A 27 1.00 -4.65 5.58
N LEU A 28 -0.19 -5.08 5.17
CA LEU A 28 -0.96 -4.37 4.16
C LEU A 28 -1.36 -2.94 4.58
N PHE A 29 -1.68 -2.76 5.87
CA PHE A 29 -2.17 -1.51 6.45
C PHE A 29 -1.08 -0.68 7.14
N PHE A 30 0.19 -1.09 7.03
CA PHE A 30 1.31 -0.40 7.68
C PHE A 30 2.47 -0.23 6.71
N ASP A 31 3.16 0.90 6.80
CA ASP A 31 4.32 1.19 5.95
C ASP A 31 5.58 0.46 6.41
N ALA A 32 5.61 0.03 7.67
CA ALA A 32 6.69 -0.71 8.26
C ALA A 32 6.14 -1.84 9.16
N PRO A 33 6.90 -2.94 9.33
CA PRO A 33 8.21 -3.20 8.74
C PRO A 33 8.14 -3.67 7.28
N VAL A 34 9.15 -3.33 6.47
CA VAL A 34 9.34 -3.85 5.11
C VAL A 34 10.51 -4.82 5.10
N MET A 35 10.29 -6.04 4.63
CA MET A 35 11.32 -7.07 4.52
C MET A 35 11.57 -7.42 3.06
N THR A 36 12.85 -7.53 2.69
CA THR A 36 13.23 -7.95 1.35
C THR A 36 14.01 -9.27 1.33
N SER A 37 13.83 -10.01 0.24
CA SER A 37 14.63 -11.21 -0.03
C SER A 37 14.51 -11.64 -1.51
N PRO A 38 15.53 -12.34 -2.06
CA PRO A 38 15.41 -12.99 -3.37
C PRO A 38 14.36 -14.10 -3.43
N THR A 39 13.92 -14.63 -2.29
CA THR A 39 12.84 -15.64 -2.23
C THR A 39 11.68 -15.13 -1.38
N LEU A 40 10.46 -15.30 -1.89
CA LEU A 40 9.25 -14.87 -1.19
C LEU A 40 9.15 -15.50 0.21
N GLN A 41 9.43 -16.80 0.33
CA GLN A 41 9.37 -17.51 1.60
C GLN A 41 10.31 -16.91 2.65
N ALA A 42 11.54 -16.56 2.27
CA ALA A 42 12.49 -15.95 3.20
C ALA A 42 12.05 -14.53 3.58
N ALA A 43 11.50 -13.75 2.65
CA ALA A 43 10.94 -12.43 2.95
C ALA A 43 9.78 -12.53 3.96
N ILE A 44 8.85 -13.47 3.75
CA ILE A 44 7.72 -13.74 4.67
C ILE A 44 8.23 -14.16 6.04
N ASN A 45 9.18 -15.11 6.13
CA ASN A 45 9.70 -15.57 7.41
C ASN A 45 10.35 -14.43 8.21
N LYS A 46 11.13 -13.57 7.54
CA LYS A 46 11.70 -12.36 8.16
C LYS A 46 10.60 -11.42 8.69
N LEU A 47 9.55 -11.21 7.88
CA LEU A 47 8.43 -10.35 8.25
C LEU A 47 7.69 -10.92 9.48
N THR A 48 7.38 -12.21 9.46
CA THR A 48 6.72 -12.89 10.59
C THR A 48 7.53 -12.76 11.88
N HIS A 49 8.86 -12.95 11.82
CA HIS A 49 9.72 -12.78 12.98
C HIS A 49 9.67 -11.34 13.49
N LYS A 50 9.85 -10.36 12.59
CA LYS A 50 9.87 -8.94 12.97
C LYS A 50 8.55 -8.46 13.56
N VAL A 51 7.43 -8.84 12.95
CA VAL A 51 6.09 -8.49 13.44
C VAL A 51 5.86 -9.11 14.81
N ARG A 52 6.28 -10.37 15.03
CA ARG A 52 6.15 -11.01 16.35
C ARG A 52 6.92 -10.25 17.44
N GLU A 53 8.16 -9.84 17.17
CA GLU A 53 8.93 -9.00 18.09
C GLU A 53 8.18 -7.70 18.41
N MET A 54 7.70 -7.00 17.37
CA MET A 54 6.99 -5.74 17.55
C MET A 54 5.71 -5.89 18.38
N LEU A 55 4.92 -6.94 18.15
CA LEU A 55 3.70 -7.20 18.89
C LEU A 55 3.99 -7.50 20.37
N VAL A 56 5.07 -8.24 20.67
CA VAL A 56 5.51 -8.50 22.05
C VAL A 56 5.93 -7.21 22.76
N GLU A 57 6.57 -6.27 22.06
CA GLU A 57 6.92 -4.97 22.65
C GLU A 57 5.68 -4.08 22.85
N LEU A 58 4.73 -4.09 21.91
CA LEU A 58 3.48 -3.33 22.04
C LEU A 58 2.58 -3.84 23.17
N ASP A 59 2.57 -5.14 23.44
CA ASP A 59 1.82 -5.77 24.53
C ASP A 59 2.27 -5.28 25.93
N LYS A 60 3.52 -4.81 26.05
CA LYS A 60 4.04 -4.26 27.31
C LYS A 60 3.54 -2.84 27.61
N ILE A 61 2.93 -2.17 26.64
CA ILE A 61 2.48 -0.78 26.75
C ILE A 61 1.03 -0.78 27.25
N GLN A 62 0.74 -0.12 28.38
CA GLN A 62 -0.63 -0.11 28.96
C GLN A 62 -1.73 0.39 28.00
N ARG A 63 -1.37 1.22 27.01
CA ARG A 63 -2.29 1.74 26.02
C ARG A 63 -2.27 0.88 24.75
N HIS A 64 -3.23 -0.04 24.65
CA HIS A 64 -3.30 -1.04 23.58
C HIS A 64 -3.88 -0.53 22.24
N ASP A 65 -4.13 0.77 22.06
CA ASP A 65 -4.69 1.31 20.80
C ASP A 65 -3.82 0.91 19.59
N THR A 66 -2.50 1.02 19.74
CA THR A 66 -1.54 0.66 18.70
C THR A 66 -1.58 -0.84 18.42
N LEU A 67 -1.69 -1.68 19.46
CA LEU A 67 -1.79 -3.14 19.31
C LEU A 67 -3.11 -3.54 18.64
N ALA A 68 -4.21 -2.86 18.98
CA ALA A 68 -5.53 -3.11 18.39
C ALA A 68 -5.53 -2.86 16.88
N ALA A 69 -4.78 -1.87 16.38
CA ALA A 69 -4.65 -1.62 14.95
C ALA A 69 -4.09 -2.84 14.16
N TRP A 70 -3.21 -3.64 14.78
CA TRP A 70 -2.66 -4.86 14.16
C TRP A 70 -3.67 -6.00 14.04
N THR A 71 -4.80 -5.90 14.73
CA THR A 71 -5.89 -6.89 14.65
C THR A 71 -6.82 -6.69 13.46
N LEU A 72 -6.57 -5.63 12.67
CA LEU A 72 -7.39 -5.30 11.52
C LEU A 72 -7.22 -6.34 10.40
N ASN A 73 -8.22 -7.20 10.26
CA ASN A 73 -8.32 -8.21 9.20
C ASN A 73 -9.73 -8.24 8.59
N PRO A 74 -10.16 -7.19 7.88
CA PRO A 74 -11.44 -7.18 7.18
C PRO A 74 -11.40 -8.13 5.97
N GLU A 75 -12.58 -8.50 5.48
CA GLU A 75 -12.69 -9.09 4.15
C GLU A 75 -12.24 -8.06 3.11
N ILE A 76 -11.24 -8.43 2.30
CA ILE A 76 -10.62 -7.57 1.30
C ILE A 76 -10.87 -8.11 -0.11
N GLU A 77 -11.27 -7.22 -1.01
CA GLU A 77 -11.26 -7.43 -2.45
C GLU A 77 -10.02 -6.73 -3.02
N THR A 78 -9.37 -7.32 -4.01
CA THR A 78 -8.21 -6.71 -4.67
C THR A 78 -8.41 -6.64 -6.18
N LYS A 79 -7.95 -5.55 -6.78
CA LYS A 79 -8.03 -5.33 -8.23
C LYS A 79 -6.78 -4.60 -8.70
N ARG A 80 -6.11 -5.14 -9.73
CA ARG A 80 -5.05 -4.39 -10.43
C ARG A 80 -5.69 -3.39 -11.37
N CYS A 81 -5.37 -2.12 -11.20
CA CYS A 81 -5.92 -1.02 -11.97
C CYS A 81 -4.79 -0.35 -12.76
N GLU A 82 -5.02 -0.12 -14.05
CA GLU A 82 -4.17 0.75 -14.85
C GLU A 82 -4.89 2.09 -14.98
N ILE A 83 -4.31 3.13 -14.37
CA ILE A 83 -4.89 4.47 -14.36
C ILE A 83 -4.01 5.43 -15.14
N ARG A 84 -4.63 6.43 -15.76
CA ARG A 84 -3.93 7.57 -16.34
C ARG A 84 -4.16 8.77 -15.42
N ILE A 85 -3.07 9.40 -15.00
CA ILE A 85 -3.12 10.61 -14.18
C ILE A 85 -2.48 11.77 -14.92
N GLU A 86 -3.03 12.96 -14.70
CA GLU A 86 -2.54 14.21 -15.28
C GLU A 86 -2.28 15.20 -14.15
N VAL A 87 -0.98 15.42 -13.90
CA VAL A 87 -0.49 16.34 -12.87
C VAL A 87 0.38 17.38 -13.56
N SER A 88 -0.02 18.65 -13.43
CA SER A 88 0.63 19.79 -14.07
C SER A 88 0.71 19.66 -15.59
N LYS A 89 1.89 19.36 -16.16
CA LYS A 89 2.14 19.23 -17.61
C LYS A 89 2.49 17.79 -18.02
N GLN A 90 2.43 16.85 -17.09
CA GLN A 90 2.84 15.47 -17.32
C GLN A 90 1.65 14.54 -17.23
N THR A 91 1.68 13.51 -18.08
CA THR A 91 0.73 12.41 -18.06
C THR A 91 1.50 11.13 -17.73
N ALA A 92 1.09 10.43 -16.68
CA ALA A 92 1.62 9.10 -16.36
C ALA A 92 0.53 8.03 -16.47
N ARG A 93 0.96 6.82 -16.78
CA ARG A 93 0.15 5.61 -16.67
C ARG A 93 0.70 4.79 -15.51
N LEU A 94 -0.11 4.59 -14.48
CA LEU A 94 0.29 3.86 -13.28
C LEU A 94 -0.46 2.53 -13.21
N LYS A 95 0.26 1.46 -12.89
CA LYS A 95 -0.33 0.16 -12.55
C LYS A 95 -0.33 0.00 -11.03
N LEU A 96 -1.50 0.08 -10.42
CA LEU A 96 -1.67 0.11 -8.97
C LEU A 96 -2.53 -1.07 -8.49
N LEU A 97 -2.26 -1.54 -7.27
CA LEU A 97 -3.14 -2.47 -6.58
C LEU A 97 -4.20 -1.66 -5.82
N LEU A 98 -5.45 -1.78 -6.24
CA LEU A 98 -6.59 -1.29 -5.47
C LEU A 98 -7.02 -2.36 -4.47
N VAL A 99 -7.08 -1.98 -3.20
CA VAL A 99 -7.60 -2.80 -2.12
C VAL A 99 -8.91 -2.18 -1.67
N THR A 100 -9.97 -2.98 -1.63
CA THR A 100 -11.30 -2.54 -1.23
C THR A 100 -11.81 -3.39 -0.08
N MET A 101 -12.52 -2.76 0.85
CA MET A 101 -13.14 -3.42 2.00
C MET A 101 -14.51 -2.83 2.27
N LYS A 102 -15.41 -3.64 2.83
CA LYS A 102 -16.72 -3.16 3.30
C LYS A 102 -16.65 -2.94 4.81
N ARG A 103 -16.94 -1.71 5.25
CA ARG A 103 -16.97 -1.31 6.66
C ARG A 103 -18.06 -0.26 6.86
N PHE A 104 -18.86 -0.39 7.92
CA PHE A 104 -19.90 0.59 8.28
C PHE A 104 -20.87 0.94 7.13
N ASP A 105 -21.28 -0.06 6.35
CA ASP A 105 -22.14 0.09 5.16
C ASP A 105 -21.52 0.94 4.03
N ARG A 106 -20.19 1.11 4.08
CA ARG A 106 -19.42 1.84 3.07
C ARG A 106 -18.39 0.93 2.42
N ARG A 107 -18.12 1.21 1.14
CA ARG A 107 -17.04 0.56 0.40
C ARG A 107 -15.84 1.48 0.44
N ILE A 108 -14.90 1.18 1.32
CA ILE A 108 -13.68 1.95 1.49
C ILE A 108 -12.57 1.29 0.68
N ALA A 109 -11.79 2.10 -0.01
CA ALA A 109 -10.68 1.63 -0.81
C ALA A 109 -9.42 2.48 -0.58
N PHE A 110 -8.28 1.87 -0.85
CA PHE A 110 -6.97 2.51 -0.82
C PHE A 110 -6.01 1.74 -1.74
N THR A 111 -4.84 2.32 -1.98
CA THR A 111 -3.75 1.64 -2.69
C THR A 111 -2.51 1.56 -1.79
N PRO A 112 -1.90 0.39 -1.61
CA PRO A 112 -0.66 0.29 -0.84
C PRO A 112 0.47 1.15 -1.40
N SER A 113 0.47 1.46 -2.70
CA SER A 113 1.50 2.33 -3.29
C SER A 113 1.39 3.79 -2.86
N PHE A 114 0.24 4.23 -2.33
CA PHE A 114 0.02 5.54 -1.73
C PHE A 114 -0.73 5.35 -0.40
N PRO A 115 -0.03 4.98 0.69
CA PRO A 115 -0.62 4.56 1.97
C PRO A 115 -1.57 5.59 2.60
N ASP A 116 -1.35 6.88 2.31
CA ASP A 116 -2.15 7.99 2.83
C ASP A 116 -3.44 8.24 2.02
N VAL A 117 -3.62 7.55 0.89
CA VAL A 117 -4.76 7.78 -0.02
C VAL A 117 -5.86 6.75 0.24
N TRP A 118 -6.82 7.16 1.06
CA TRP A 118 -8.04 6.43 1.36
C TRP A 118 -9.25 7.17 0.79
N PHE A 119 -10.18 6.43 0.21
CA PHE A 119 -11.39 7.01 -0.38
C PHE A 119 -12.57 6.04 -0.32
N GLU A 120 -13.77 6.59 -0.42
CA GLU A 120 -15.00 5.84 -0.54
C GLU A 120 -15.36 5.63 -2.02
N ILE A 121 -15.87 4.43 -2.35
CA ILE A 121 -16.42 4.08 -3.66
C ILE A 121 -17.93 4.00 -3.51
N LEU A 122 -18.65 4.90 -4.18
CA LEU A 122 -20.11 4.88 -4.20
C LEU A 122 -20.63 3.76 -5.12
N PRO A 123 -21.89 3.29 -4.95
CA PRO A 123 -22.42 2.15 -5.70
C PRO A 123 -22.40 2.30 -7.24
N ASP A 124 -22.50 3.53 -7.73
CA ASP A 124 -22.53 3.91 -9.15
C ASP A 124 -21.16 4.28 -9.72
N GLN A 125 -20.12 4.32 -8.89
CA GLN A 125 -18.77 4.70 -9.30
C GLN A 125 -17.95 3.52 -9.79
N GLN A 126 -17.20 3.74 -10.87
CA GLN A 126 -16.16 2.81 -11.30
C GLN A 126 -14.93 2.93 -10.38
N PRO A 127 -14.45 1.82 -9.79
CA PRO A 127 -13.31 1.85 -8.87
C PRO A 127 -12.05 2.50 -9.46
N GLU A 128 -11.75 2.24 -10.74
CA GLU A 128 -10.58 2.80 -11.43
C GLU A 128 -10.64 4.31 -11.60
N GLU A 129 -11.80 4.85 -11.96
CA GLU A 129 -12.02 6.29 -12.13
C GLU A 129 -11.86 6.98 -10.78
N ARG A 130 -12.50 6.44 -9.73
CA ARG A 130 -12.39 6.97 -8.38
C ARG A 130 -10.96 6.92 -7.83
N LEU A 131 -10.23 5.84 -8.13
CA LEU A 131 -8.81 5.74 -7.79
C LEU A 131 -7.98 6.82 -8.51
N ALA A 132 -8.20 7.02 -9.82
CA ALA A 132 -7.48 8.02 -10.60
C ALA A 132 -7.71 9.45 -10.08
N GLU A 133 -8.95 9.76 -9.70
CA GLU A 133 -9.31 11.02 -9.05
C GLU A 133 -8.57 11.20 -7.72
N ALA A 134 -8.67 10.22 -6.80
CA ALA A 134 -8.07 10.31 -5.47
C ALA A 134 -6.55 10.49 -5.53
N ILE A 135 -5.87 9.78 -6.45
CA ILE A 135 -4.43 9.92 -6.66
C ILE A 135 -4.09 11.27 -7.26
N THR A 136 -4.87 11.73 -8.24
CA THR A 136 -4.65 13.04 -8.87
C THR A 136 -4.82 14.18 -7.86
N GLU A 137 -5.83 14.12 -6.99
CA GLU A 137 -6.05 15.07 -5.90
C GLU A 137 -4.89 15.08 -4.91
N HIS A 138 -4.44 13.89 -4.48
CA HIS A 138 -3.32 13.75 -3.57
C HIS A 138 -2.03 14.36 -4.14
N LEU A 139 -1.67 14.03 -5.38
CA LEU A 139 -0.46 14.56 -6.03
C LEU A 139 -0.56 16.07 -6.26
N ARG A 140 -1.74 16.59 -6.63
CA ARG A 140 -1.95 18.04 -6.74
C ARG A 140 -1.77 18.75 -5.39
N LYS A 141 -2.19 18.12 -4.29
CA LYS A 141 -1.98 18.65 -2.94
C LYS A 141 -0.49 18.68 -2.60
N GLN A 142 0.23 17.58 -2.80
CA GLN A 142 1.68 17.53 -2.55
C GLN A 142 2.48 18.52 -3.40
N ALA A 143 2.08 18.73 -4.68
CA ALA A 143 2.70 19.72 -5.55
C ALA A 143 2.55 21.15 -5.01
N LYS A 144 1.38 21.49 -4.44
CA LYS A 144 1.15 22.79 -3.79
C LYS A 144 1.95 22.97 -2.51
N GLU A 145 2.24 21.87 -1.82
CA GLU A 145 3.03 21.83 -0.58
C GLU A 145 4.55 21.84 -0.85
N GLY A 146 4.97 21.97 -2.11
CA GLY A 146 6.38 22.13 -2.49
C GLY A 146 7.11 20.83 -2.88
N HIS A 147 6.42 19.69 -2.91
CA HIS A 147 7.01 18.38 -3.26
C HIS A 147 6.93 18.08 -4.76
N ALA A 148 7.02 19.11 -5.62
CA ALA A 148 6.84 18.96 -7.07
C ALA A 148 7.91 18.04 -7.70
N ASP A 149 9.17 18.17 -7.27
CA ASP A 149 10.30 17.39 -7.82
C ASP A 149 10.19 15.89 -7.46
N GLU A 150 9.65 15.56 -6.29
CA GLU A 150 9.41 14.17 -5.86
C GLU A 150 8.29 13.51 -6.68
N ILE A 151 7.27 14.29 -7.03
CA ILE A 151 6.18 13.83 -7.89
C ILE A 151 6.69 13.52 -9.29
N GLU A 152 7.55 14.37 -9.85
CA GLU A 152 8.14 14.11 -11.17
C GLU A 152 8.98 12.81 -11.20
N SER A 153 9.72 12.54 -10.12
CA SER A 153 10.45 11.27 -9.96
C SER A 153 9.52 10.05 -9.86
N LEU A 154 8.43 10.16 -9.10
CA LEU A 154 7.43 9.09 -8.93
C LEU A 154 6.67 8.77 -10.22
N VAL A 155 6.35 9.79 -11.01
CA VAL A 155 5.66 9.71 -12.31
C VAL A 155 6.56 9.13 -13.40
N SER A 156 7.88 9.35 -13.32
CA SER A 156 8.86 8.87 -14.31
C SER A 156 9.33 7.44 -14.07
N THR A 157 9.27 6.96 -12.81
CA THR A 157 9.85 5.66 -12.40
C THR A 157 8.85 4.50 -12.41
N ARG A 158 7.54 4.76 -12.50
CA ARG A 158 6.46 3.75 -12.42
C ARG A 158 5.67 3.61 -13.71
#